data_AF-A0A838YJP4-F1
#
_entry.id   AF-A0A838YJP4-F1
#
_cell.length_a   1.000
_cell.length_b   1.000
_cell.length_c   1.000
_cell.angle_alpha   90.00
_cell.angle_beta   90.00
_cell.angle_gamma   90.00
#
_symmetry.space_group_name_H-M   'P 1'
#
loop_
_entity.id
_entity.type
_entity.pdbx_description
1 polymer ?
#
loop_
_entity_poly.entity_id
_entity_poly.type
_entity_poly.pdbx_seq_one_letter_code
_entity_poly.pdbx_strand_id
1 'polypeptide(L)'
;MFKSLKLTTFNTTLFILVFSNCLESKADILDYFKRDLSKVPSREKLEAQEPIARKDLTKAIENEKKGRERVAIGIHKNIVKKYTFTTAAAESQFKIGEYYMKLGKDKKAFEAFQDFVVKHKSSDSFMKAISNQYKIANGVLSDKKEKKLKLLPDGVRDSELLSWFQSIIESAPFSEYSPLAQFALAESYQNDKKISLAIASYQKLVDKYPNHKLSSEAQYRIGDIARKQINLGSRDSANITYAKNAMEDVIVAYENSPRAKEAKIALKQLNSIQGTQLYETGLFYEKQNQLRSAVIYYEKAAKTSNNTIRELATQRINILSKISTSASTPKSNTAQTTKKKLKETSNKSQRSDKVDTTTPAIEDGPLISPPPPEES
;
A
#
# COMPACT_ATOMS: atom_id res chain seq x y z
N MET A 1 47.86 28.48 34.76
CA MET A 1 48.08 27.02 34.58
C MET A 1 46.82 26.50 33.92
N PHE A 2 46.77 26.08 32.65
CA PHE A 2 47.43 24.95 31.97
C PHE A 2 47.42 25.27 30.44
N LYS A 3 48.53 25.42 29.71
CA LYS A 3 49.32 24.38 28.98
C LYS A 3 48.49 23.15 28.57
N SER A 4 48.54 22.59 27.35
CA SER A 4 49.12 22.92 26.05
C SER A 4 48.66 21.81 25.09
N LEU A 5 48.48 22.17 23.82
CA LEU A 5 48.29 21.33 22.66
C LEU A 5 49.35 20.21 22.52
N LYS A 6 48.97 18.99 22.09
CA LYS A 6 49.72 18.19 21.09
C LYS A 6 48.79 17.27 20.30
N LEU A 7 48.87 17.45 18.98
CA LEU A 7 48.36 16.60 17.90
C LEU A 7 49.54 15.77 17.37
N THR A 8 49.33 14.50 17.02
CA THR A 8 50.10 13.62 16.07
C THR A 8 49.74 12.16 16.36
N THR A 9 49.60 11.18 15.45
CA THR A 9 49.36 11.02 14.00
C THR A 9 49.19 9.51 13.77
N PHE A 10 48.36 9.13 12.77
CA PHE A 10 48.45 7.93 11.92
C PHE A 10 48.34 6.49 12.49
N ASN A 11 47.30 5.75 12.06
CA ASN A 11 47.39 4.56 11.17
C ASN A 11 45.99 3.89 11.05
N THR A 12 45.33 4.03 9.90
CA THR A 12 45.16 3.00 8.83
C THR A 12 44.28 1.80 9.19
N THR A 13 43.20 1.66 8.41
CA THR A 13 42.46 0.43 8.06
C THR A 13 41.84 -0.39 9.18
N LEU A 14 40.50 -0.36 9.27
CA LEU A 14 39.70 -1.56 8.99
C LEU A 14 38.22 -1.21 8.71
N PHE A 15 37.83 -1.35 7.46
CA PHE A 15 36.45 -1.38 7.01
C PHE A 15 35.90 -2.77 7.38
N ILE A 16 35.18 -2.90 8.49
CA ILE A 16 34.32 -4.05 8.76
C ILE A 16 32.90 -3.53 8.95
N LEU A 17 32.05 -4.00 8.03
CA LEU A 17 30.60 -4.01 8.05
C LEU A 17 30.02 -4.12 9.48
N VAL A 18 29.27 -3.09 9.91
CA VAL A 18 28.25 -3.25 10.95
C VAL A 18 26.89 -2.99 10.32
N PHE A 19 26.51 -3.88 9.39
CA PHE A 19 25.10 -4.25 9.26
C PHE A 19 24.81 -5.25 10.37
N SER A 20 24.25 -4.80 11.48
CA SER A 20 23.35 -5.55 12.37
C SER A 20 23.18 -4.79 13.68
N ASN A 21 22.34 -3.74 13.66
CA ASN A 21 21.45 -3.51 14.79
C ASN A 21 20.08 -4.08 14.40
N CYS A 22 20.06 -5.38 14.12
CA CYS A 22 18.86 -6.17 14.33
C CYS A 22 18.77 -6.32 15.85
N LEU A 23 17.96 -5.46 16.47
CA LEU A 23 17.61 -5.64 17.88
C LEU A 23 16.99 -7.02 17.98
N GLU A 24 17.76 -7.91 18.59
CA GLU A 24 17.47 -9.31 18.78
C GLU A 24 16.23 -9.42 19.66
N SER A 25 15.05 -9.48 19.05
CA SER A 25 13.88 -10.01 19.74
C SER A 25 14.13 -11.50 19.90
N LYS A 26 14.75 -11.86 21.02
CA LYS A 26 14.65 -13.22 21.56
C LYS A 26 13.19 -13.43 21.96
N ALA A 27 12.34 -13.64 20.96
CA ALA A 27 11.09 -14.34 21.16
C ALA A 27 11.50 -15.78 21.51
N ASP A 28 11.67 -16.02 22.80
CA ASP A 28 11.91 -17.35 23.33
C ASP A 28 10.78 -18.25 22.82
N ILE A 29 11.12 -19.23 21.98
CA ILE A 29 10.18 -20.27 21.52
C ILE A 29 9.48 -20.94 22.72
N LEU A 30 10.13 -20.94 23.88
CA LEU A 30 9.60 -21.41 25.16
C LEU A 30 8.48 -20.53 25.73
N ASP A 31 8.43 -19.23 25.44
CA ASP A 31 7.37 -18.33 25.90
C ASP A 31 6.04 -18.64 25.20
N TYR A 32 6.10 -19.15 23.96
CA TYR A 32 4.95 -19.66 23.21
C TYR A 32 4.28 -20.87 23.89
N PHE A 33 5.05 -21.64 24.67
CA PHE A 33 4.58 -22.82 25.41
C PHE A 33 4.17 -22.52 26.86
N LYS A 34 4.33 -21.28 27.35
CA LYS A 34 3.83 -20.86 28.68
C LYS A 34 2.34 -20.55 28.69
N ARG A 35 1.52 -21.32 27.97
CA ARG A 35 0.08 -21.36 28.27
C ARG A 35 -0.09 -22.20 29.52
N ASP A 36 -0.78 -21.68 30.52
CA ASP A 36 -1.12 -22.37 31.74
C ASP A 36 -1.98 -23.63 31.43
N LEU A 37 -1.30 -24.75 31.16
CA LEU A 37 -1.89 -26.04 30.81
C LEU A 37 -2.64 -26.67 31.98
N SER A 38 -2.50 -26.14 33.21
CA SER A 38 -3.22 -26.63 34.39
C SER A 38 -4.75 -26.51 34.27
N LYS A 39 -5.22 -25.63 33.36
CA LYS A 39 -6.64 -25.41 33.08
C LYS A 39 -7.20 -26.30 31.97
N VAL A 40 -6.36 -27.05 31.25
CA VAL A 40 -6.82 -27.99 30.22
C VAL A 40 -7.16 -29.30 30.92
N PRO A 41 -8.43 -29.75 30.91
CA PRO A 41 -8.81 -30.99 31.57
C PRO A 41 -8.08 -32.18 30.95
N SER A 42 -7.77 -33.20 31.76
CA SER A 42 -7.25 -34.46 31.25
C SER A 42 -8.23 -35.07 30.24
N ARG A 43 -7.72 -35.83 29.27
CA ARG A 43 -8.54 -36.49 28.23
C ARG A 43 -9.72 -37.27 28.84
N GLU A 44 -9.47 -38.01 29.91
CA GLU A 44 -10.50 -38.77 30.64
C GLU A 44 -11.60 -37.85 31.21
N LYS A 45 -11.24 -36.68 31.77
CA LYS A 45 -12.22 -35.70 32.25
C LYS A 45 -13.03 -35.09 31.10
N LEU A 46 -12.43 -34.87 29.93
CA LEU A 46 -13.14 -34.40 28.74
C LEU A 46 -14.14 -35.45 28.24
N GLU A 47 -13.70 -36.71 28.15
CA GLU A 47 -14.53 -37.84 27.72
C GLU A 47 -15.71 -38.05 28.68
N ALA A 48 -15.52 -37.87 30.00
CA ALA A 48 -16.60 -37.94 30.99
C ALA A 48 -17.57 -36.74 30.92
N GLN A 49 -17.10 -35.55 30.56
CA GLN A 49 -17.93 -34.34 30.45
C GLN A 49 -18.81 -34.34 29.19
N GLU A 50 -18.31 -34.91 28.09
CA GLU A 50 -18.97 -34.91 26.79
C GLU A 50 -20.43 -35.42 26.82
N PRO A 51 -20.77 -36.60 27.37
CA PRO A 51 -22.16 -37.07 27.41
C PRO A 51 -23.07 -36.18 28.28
N ILE A 52 -22.54 -35.61 29.35
CA ILE A 52 -23.28 -34.70 30.24
C ILE A 52 -23.61 -33.40 29.50
N ALA A 53 -22.61 -32.83 28.83
CA ALA A 53 -22.76 -31.63 28.01
C ALA A 53 -23.73 -31.86 26.84
N ARG A 54 -23.67 -33.03 26.18
CA ARG A 54 -24.60 -33.41 25.10
C ARG A 54 -26.04 -33.56 25.56
N LYS A 55 -26.27 -34.10 26.76
CA LYS A 55 -27.61 -34.17 27.37
C LYS A 55 -28.18 -32.77 27.58
N ASP A 56 -27.39 -31.84 28.11
CA ASP A 56 -27.82 -30.46 28.30
C ASP A 56 -28.03 -29.73 26.96
N LEU A 57 -27.19 -30.01 25.95
CA LEU A 57 -27.36 -29.48 24.60
C LEU A 57 -28.68 -29.93 23.98
N THR A 58 -29.05 -31.21 24.15
CA THR A 58 -30.33 -31.74 23.63
C THR A 58 -31.51 -31.02 24.29
N LYS A 59 -31.45 -30.77 25.59
CA LYS A 59 -32.47 -29.95 26.29
C LYS A 59 -32.52 -28.53 25.74
N ALA A 60 -31.38 -27.91 25.46
CA ALA A 60 -31.34 -26.56 24.88
C ALA A 60 -32.06 -26.52 23.53
N ILE A 61 -31.70 -27.43 22.62
CA ILE A 61 -32.31 -27.57 21.28
C ILE A 61 -33.82 -27.85 21.37
N GLU A 62 -34.26 -28.71 22.30
CA GLU A 62 -35.68 -28.96 22.52
C GLU A 62 -36.44 -27.69 22.94
N ASN A 63 -35.82 -26.87 23.80
CA ASN A 63 -36.38 -25.58 24.18
C ASN A 63 -36.44 -24.59 23.01
N GLU A 64 -35.43 -24.58 22.12
CA GLU A 64 -35.47 -23.79 20.88
C GLU A 64 -36.65 -24.21 19.99
N LYS A 65 -36.83 -25.52 19.79
CA LYS A 65 -37.96 -26.08 19.00
C LYS A 65 -39.32 -25.69 19.57
N LYS A 66 -39.42 -25.53 20.89
CA LYS A 66 -40.64 -25.08 21.60
C LYS A 66 -40.80 -23.55 21.63
N GLY A 67 -39.92 -22.80 20.96
CA GLY A 67 -39.93 -21.33 20.97
C GLY A 67 -39.46 -20.70 22.28
N ARG A 68 -38.94 -21.49 23.23
CA ARG A 68 -38.46 -21.03 24.54
C ARG A 68 -37.01 -20.57 24.46
N GLU A 69 -36.73 -19.63 23.56
CA GLU A 69 -35.37 -19.20 23.20
C GLU A 69 -34.57 -18.63 24.38
N ARG A 70 -35.22 -17.88 25.28
CA ARG A 70 -34.56 -17.32 26.48
C ARG A 70 -34.09 -18.41 27.45
N VAL A 71 -34.82 -19.53 27.52
CA VAL A 71 -34.43 -20.67 28.35
C VAL A 71 -33.29 -21.42 27.67
N ALA A 72 -33.42 -21.69 26.36
CA ALA A 72 -32.40 -22.36 25.57
C ALA A 72 -31.05 -21.63 25.64
N ILE A 73 -31.03 -20.31 25.45
CA ILE A 73 -29.78 -19.52 25.50
C ILE A 73 -29.13 -19.55 26.90
N GLY A 74 -29.94 -19.64 27.97
CA GLY A 74 -29.44 -19.83 29.33
C GLY A 74 -28.73 -21.17 29.50
N ILE A 75 -29.30 -22.24 28.93
CA ILE A 75 -28.70 -23.58 28.93
C ILE A 75 -27.40 -23.58 28.10
N HIS A 76 -27.39 -23.02 26.89
CA HIS A 76 -26.19 -22.92 26.07
C HIS A 76 -25.04 -22.19 26.79
N LYS A 77 -25.33 -21.07 27.44
CA LYS A 77 -24.33 -20.33 28.25
C LYS A 77 -23.78 -21.17 29.39
N ASN A 78 -24.64 -21.96 30.05
CA ASN A 78 -24.21 -22.86 31.12
C ASN A 78 -23.30 -23.98 30.59
N ILE A 79 -23.60 -24.53 29.41
CA ILE A 79 -22.76 -25.55 28.77
C ILE A 79 -21.38 -24.98 28.47
N VAL A 80 -21.29 -23.82 27.82
CA VAL A 80 -20.01 -23.17 27.50
C VAL A 80 -19.18 -22.88 28.76
N LYS A 81 -19.84 -22.43 29.83
CA LYS A 81 -19.17 -22.11 31.10
C LYS A 81 -18.66 -23.35 31.83
N LYS A 82 -19.43 -24.45 31.84
CA LYS A 82 -19.10 -25.66 32.62
C LYS A 82 -18.25 -26.67 31.86
N TYR A 83 -18.44 -26.75 30.54
CA TYR A 83 -17.90 -27.81 29.69
C TYR A 83 -17.09 -27.23 28.52
N THR A 84 -16.30 -26.18 28.76
CA THR A 84 -15.68 -25.29 27.75
C THR A 84 -14.93 -26.01 26.62
N PHE A 85 -14.40 -27.21 26.84
CA PHE A 85 -13.60 -27.93 25.84
C PHE A 85 -14.37 -29.05 25.11
N THR A 86 -15.66 -29.25 25.44
CA THR A 86 -16.51 -30.29 24.82
C THR A 86 -16.99 -29.87 23.43
N THR A 87 -17.37 -30.86 22.60
CA THR A 87 -17.98 -30.57 21.29
C THR A 87 -19.34 -29.88 21.46
N ALA A 88 -20.08 -30.27 22.50
CA ALA A 88 -21.35 -29.63 22.86
C ALA A 88 -21.19 -28.15 23.28
N ALA A 89 -20.07 -27.75 23.89
CA ALA A 89 -19.78 -26.35 24.17
C ALA A 89 -19.47 -25.55 22.90
N ALA A 90 -18.75 -26.15 21.94
CA ALA A 90 -18.53 -25.52 20.64
C ALA A 90 -19.88 -25.24 19.93
N GLU A 91 -20.74 -26.27 19.82
CA GLU A 91 -22.07 -26.13 19.23
C GLU A 91 -22.92 -25.09 19.98
N SER A 92 -22.88 -25.09 21.31
CA SER A 92 -23.61 -24.12 22.14
C SER A 92 -23.10 -22.69 21.95
N GLN A 93 -21.78 -22.49 21.88
CA GLN A 93 -21.22 -21.16 21.64
C GLN A 93 -21.59 -20.62 20.25
N PHE A 94 -21.59 -21.49 19.25
CA PHE A 94 -22.07 -21.14 17.91
C PHE A 94 -23.56 -20.72 17.94
N LYS A 95 -24.41 -21.48 18.64
CA LYS A 95 -25.84 -21.16 18.84
C LYS A 95 -26.06 -19.83 19.56
N ILE A 96 -25.19 -19.47 20.51
CA ILE A 96 -25.23 -18.16 21.18
C ILE A 96 -25.02 -17.02 20.17
N GLY A 97 -24.09 -17.18 19.22
CA GLY A 97 -23.88 -16.23 18.14
C GLY A 97 -25.10 -16.08 17.23
N GLU A 98 -25.67 -17.21 16.78
CA GLU A 98 -26.89 -17.22 15.94
C GLU A 98 -28.07 -16.53 16.64
N TYR A 99 -28.23 -16.76 17.94
CA TYR A 99 -29.27 -16.12 18.74
C TYR A 99 -29.12 -14.59 18.77
N TYR A 100 -27.92 -14.07 19.02
CA TYR A 100 -27.70 -12.63 19.02
C TYR A 100 -27.83 -12.00 17.64
N MET A 101 -27.44 -12.73 16.59
CA MET A 101 -27.62 -12.31 15.21
C MET A 101 -29.11 -12.18 14.87
N LYS A 102 -29.94 -13.16 15.28
CA LYS A 102 -31.41 -13.11 15.10
C LYS A 102 -32.05 -11.91 15.80
N LEU A 103 -31.51 -11.48 16.94
CA LEU A 103 -31.99 -10.31 17.68
C LEU A 103 -31.50 -8.97 17.13
N GLY A 104 -30.68 -8.95 16.08
CA GLY A 104 -30.05 -7.72 15.56
C GLY A 104 -29.05 -7.11 16.55
N LYS A 105 -28.48 -7.90 17.46
CA LYS A 105 -27.49 -7.44 18.45
C LYS A 105 -26.09 -7.69 17.91
N ASP A 106 -25.72 -6.98 16.84
CA ASP A 106 -24.51 -7.20 16.04
C ASP A 106 -23.25 -7.35 16.86
N LYS A 107 -23.02 -6.44 17.81
CA LYS A 107 -21.84 -6.50 18.70
C LYS A 107 -21.77 -7.81 19.49
N LYS A 108 -22.88 -8.19 20.14
CA LYS A 108 -22.93 -9.42 20.94
C LYS A 108 -22.83 -10.66 20.05
N ALA A 109 -23.36 -10.60 18.83
CA ALA A 109 -23.27 -11.68 17.86
C ALA A 109 -21.82 -11.86 17.40
N PHE A 110 -21.14 -10.77 17.02
CA PHE A 110 -19.74 -10.80 16.60
C PHE A 110 -18.83 -11.30 17.72
N GLU A 111 -18.99 -10.79 18.94
CA GLU A 111 -18.24 -11.24 20.12
C GLU A 111 -18.45 -12.73 20.39
N ALA A 112 -19.68 -13.23 20.31
CA ALA A 112 -19.97 -14.65 20.52
C ALA A 112 -19.31 -15.55 19.46
N PHE A 113 -19.33 -15.15 18.19
CA PHE A 113 -18.61 -15.88 17.14
C PHE A 113 -17.10 -15.74 17.25
N GLN A 114 -16.58 -14.59 17.69
CA GLN A 114 -15.15 -14.41 17.94
C GLN A 114 -14.67 -15.34 19.05
N ASP A 115 -15.43 -15.44 20.15
CA ASP A 115 -15.16 -16.39 21.23
C ASP A 115 -15.15 -17.83 20.73
N PHE A 116 -16.09 -18.19 19.85
CA PHE A 116 -16.12 -19.51 19.21
C PHE A 116 -14.85 -19.77 18.39
N VAL A 117 -14.49 -18.82 17.51
CA VAL A 117 -13.33 -18.91 16.63
C VAL A 117 -12.02 -19.01 17.40
N VAL A 118 -11.91 -18.34 18.55
CA VAL A 118 -10.70 -18.41 19.40
C VAL A 118 -10.62 -19.75 20.14
N LYS A 119 -11.73 -20.22 20.72
CA LYS A 119 -11.76 -21.38 21.63
C LYS A 119 -11.94 -22.73 20.90
N HIS A 120 -12.57 -22.74 19.74
CA HIS A 120 -13.03 -23.96 19.04
C HIS A 120 -12.57 -24.01 17.59
N LYS A 121 -11.27 -23.76 17.35
CA LYS A 121 -10.66 -23.72 16.00
C LYS A 121 -10.83 -25.01 15.19
N SER A 122 -10.93 -26.16 15.85
CA SER A 122 -11.08 -27.47 15.20
C SER A 122 -12.52 -27.87 14.93
N SER A 123 -13.50 -27.03 15.26
CA SER A 123 -14.92 -27.35 15.02
C SER A 123 -15.28 -27.26 13.54
N ASP A 124 -16.13 -28.15 13.06
CA ASP A 124 -16.70 -28.11 11.70
C ASP A 124 -17.46 -26.80 11.41
N SER A 125 -17.90 -26.09 12.46
CA SER A 125 -18.58 -24.80 12.32
C SER A 125 -17.62 -23.60 12.30
N PHE A 126 -16.30 -23.81 12.32
CA PHE A 126 -15.29 -22.75 12.26
C PHE A 126 -15.51 -21.80 11.08
N MET A 127 -15.57 -22.32 9.87
CA MET A 127 -15.77 -21.49 8.67
C MET A 127 -17.14 -20.82 8.63
N LYS A 128 -18.18 -21.47 9.18
CA LYS A 128 -19.52 -20.86 9.31
C LYS A 128 -19.50 -19.67 10.27
N ALA A 129 -18.71 -19.74 11.35
CA ALA A 129 -18.56 -18.65 12.29
C ALA A 129 -17.84 -17.45 11.66
N ILE A 130 -16.75 -17.71 10.92
CA ILE A 130 -16.04 -16.68 10.13
C ILE A 130 -16.98 -16.02 9.11
N SER A 131 -17.77 -16.83 8.38
CA SER A 131 -18.81 -16.33 7.47
C SER A 131 -19.80 -15.40 8.20
N ASN A 132 -20.31 -15.80 9.36
CA ASN A 132 -21.27 -15.00 10.11
C ASN A 132 -20.63 -13.71 10.66
N GLN A 133 -19.38 -13.76 11.12
CA GLN A 133 -18.64 -12.56 11.51
C GLN A 133 -18.53 -11.56 10.36
N TYR A 134 -18.17 -12.04 9.16
CA TYR A 134 -18.11 -11.18 7.98
C TYR A 134 -19.49 -10.61 7.62
N LYS A 135 -20.55 -11.43 7.65
CA LYS A 135 -21.93 -10.96 7.40
C LYS A 135 -22.34 -9.85 8.38
N ILE A 136 -22.05 -10.01 9.67
CA ILE A 136 -22.35 -9.00 10.69
C ILE A 136 -21.55 -7.72 10.42
N ALA A 137 -20.23 -7.82 10.27
CA ALA A 137 -19.38 -6.65 10.03
C ALA A 137 -19.77 -5.91 8.74
N ASN A 138 -20.02 -6.63 7.65
CA ASN A 138 -20.44 -6.03 6.38
C ASN A 138 -21.86 -5.45 6.43
N GLY A 139 -22.77 -6.07 7.20
CA GLY A 139 -24.11 -5.53 7.48
C GLY A 139 -24.03 -4.18 8.20
N VAL A 140 -23.25 -4.11 9.29
CA VAL A 140 -23.01 -2.86 10.03
C VAL A 140 -22.35 -1.79 9.16
N LEU A 141 -21.38 -2.16 8.31
CA LEU A 141 -20.75 -1.24 7.36
C LEU A 141 -21.77 -0.66 6.37
N SER A 142 -22.68 -1.50 5.86
CA SER A 142 -23.72 -1.09 4.90
C SER A 142 -24.74 -0.16 5.57
N ASP A 143 -25.23 -0.54 6.76
CA ASP A 143 -26.13 0.28 7.57
C ASP A 143 -25.54 1.65 7.90
N LYS A 144 -24.25 1.70 8.25
CA LYS A 144 -23.54 2.96 8.50
C LYS A 144 -23.50 3.86 7.27
N LYS A 145 -23.21 3.29 6.08
CA LYS A 145 -23.23 4.04 4.82
C LYS A 145 -24.62 4.67 4.59
N GLU A 146 -25.69 3.93 4.85
CA GLU A 146 -27.06 4.43 4.72
C GLU A 146 -27.46 5.44 5.81
N LYS A 147 -27.10 5.19 7.07
CA LYS A 147 -27.41 6.08 8.21
C LYS A 147 -26.67 7.40 8.14
N LYS A 148 -25.41 7.37 7.70
CA LYS A 148 -24.61 8.58 7.45
C LYS A 148 -25.27 9.48 6.40
N LEU A 149 -25.91 8.89 5.39
CA LEU A 149 -26.71 9.65 4.41
C LEU A 149 -27.95 10.30 5.05
N LYS A 150 -28.51 9.68 6.10
CA LYS A 150 -29.72 10.13 6.82
C LYS A 150 -29.43 10.87 8.14
N LEU A 151 -28.16 11.17 8.47
CA LEU A 151 -27.73 11.81 9.73
C LEU A 151 -28.19 11.08 11.01
N LEU A 152 -28.28 9.76 11.00
CA LEU A 152 -28.70 8.96 12.17
C LEU A 152 -27.52 8.49 13.03
N PRO A 153 -27.69 8.32 14.35
CA PRO A 153 -26.64 7.83 15.24
C PRO A 153 -26.32 6.35 14.98
N ASP A 154 -25.05 6.00 15.16
CA ASP A 154 -24.52 4.64 14.95
C ASP A 154 -24.46 3.83 16.24
N GLY A 155 -24.86 2.56 16.17
CA GLY A 155 -24.79 1.62 17.30
C GLY A 155 -23.42 0.98 17.53
N VAL A 156 -22.52 1.06 16.53
CA VAL A 156 -21.16 0.51 16.58
C VAL A 156 -20.19 1.61 16.18
N ARG A 157 -19.06 1.74 16.89
CA ARG A 157 -18.03 2.75 16.56
C ARG A 157 -17.19 2.30 15.38
N ASP A 158 -16.65 3.23 14.60
CA ASP A 158 -15.83 2.89 13.43
C ASP A 158 -14.57 2.11 13.83
N SER A 159 -13.88 2.51 14.90
CA SER A 159 -12.70 1.78 15.40
C SER A 159 -13.00 0.33 15.78
N GLU A 160 -14.19 0.08 16.31
CA GLU A 160 -14.64 -1.26 16.66
C GLU A 160 -14.95 -2.09 15.41
N LEU A 161 -15.62 -1.52 14.42
CA LEU A 161 -15.87 -2.19 13.14
C LEU A 161 -14.56 -2.53 12.40
N LEU A 162 -13.58 -1.62 12.40
CA LEU A 162 -12.25 -1.90 11.82
C LEU A 162 -11.58 -3.08 12.54
N SER A 163 -11.70 -3.17 13.87
CA SER A 163 -11.15 -4.29 14.66
C SER A 163 -11.84 -5.62 14.35
N TRP A 164 -13.12 -5.60 13.98
CA TRP A 164 -13.85 -6.80 13.56
C TRP A 164 -13.32 -7.35 12.23
N PHE A 165 -13.09 -6.50 11.24
CA PHE A 165 -12.47 -6.93 9.98
C PHE A 165 -11.05 -7.46 10.20
N GLN A 166 -10.24 -6.80 11.03
CA GLN A 166 -8.91 -7.30 11.42
C GLN A 166 -8.99 -8.69 12.06
N SER A 167 -9.93 -8.88 13.01
CA SER A 167 -10.11 -10.16 13.69
C SER A 167 -10.46 -11.30 12.73
N ILE A 168 -11.28 -11.04 11.70
CA ILE A 168 -11.62 -12.02 10.65
C ILE A 168 -10.36 -12.43 9.88
N ILE A 169 -9.59 -11.43 9.43
CA ILE A 169 -8.36 -11.63 8.64
C ILE A 169 -7.32 -12.43 9.42
N GLU A 170 -7.14 -12.11 10.70
CA GLU A 170 -6.19 -12.79 11.58
C GLU A 170 -6.65 -14.19 11.97
N SER A 171 -7.95 -14.39 12.17
CA SER A 171 -8.50 -15.67 12.59
C SER A 171 -8.50 -16.70 11.47
N ALA A 172 -8.73 -16.29 10.23
CA ALA A 172 -8.79 -17.21 9.09
C ALA A 172 -8.14 -16.63 7.81
N PRO A 173 -6.80 -16.41 7.78
CA PRO A 173 -6.12 -15.76 6.67
C PRO A 173 -6.39 -16.39 5.29
N PHE A 174 -6.57 -17.71 5.23
CA PHE A 174 -6.81 -18.43 3.97
C PHE A 174 -8.31 -18.61 3.63
N SER A 175 -9.21 -18.00 4.40
CA SER A 175 -10.64 -18.06 4.11
C SER A 175 -11.02 -17.20 2.91
N GLU A 176 -12.13 -17.54 2.27
CA GLU A 176 -12.75 -16.71 1.23
C GLU A 176 -13.17 -15.31 1.74
N TYR A 177 -13.35 -15.16 3.07
CA TYR A 177 -13.77 -13.91 3.70
C TYR A 177 -12.61 -12.96 4.02
N SER A 178 -11.38 -13.47 4.14
CA SER A 178 -10.21 -12.65 4.45
C SER A 178 -9.88 -11.60 3.38
N PRO A 179 -9.84 -11.90 2.07
CA PRO A 179 -9.67 -10.86 1.06
C PRO A 179 -10.86 -9.88 1.04
N LEU A 180 -12.08 -10.33 1.31
CA LEU A 180 -13.25 -9.46 1.39
C LEU A 180 -13.16 -8.49 2.58
N ALA A 181 -12.80 -8.99 3.76
CA ALA A 181 -12.59 -8.20 4.97
C ALA A 181 -11.44 -7.21 4.82
N GLN A 182 -10.32 -7.62 4.20
CA GLN A 182 -9.18 -6.76 3.91
C GLN A 182 -9.56 -5.61 2.97
N PHE A 183 -10.40 -5.88 1.97
CA PHE A 183 -10.93 -4.86 1.07
C PHE A 183 -11.87 -3.89 1.79
N ALA A 184 -12.82 -4.40 2.59
CA ALA A 184 -13.75 -3.57 3.37
C ALA A 184 -13.02 -2.68 4.39
N LEU A 185 -11.94 -3.19 5.00
CA LEU A 185 -11.06 -2.44 5.88
C LEU A 185 -10.38 -1.28 5.12
N ALA A 186 -9.84 -1.54 3.93
CA ALA A 186 -9.21 -0.53 3.09
C ALA A 186 -10.20 0.55 2.63
N GLU A 187 -11.41 0.17 2.19
CA GLU A 187 -12.48 1.11 1.84
C GLU A 187 -12.89 1.97 3.03
N SER A 188 -12.96 1.39 4.23
CA SER A 188 -13.31 2.13 5.44
C SER A 188 -12.26 3.19 5.76
N TYR A 189 -10.96 2.86 5.68
CA TYR A 189 -9.89 3.85 5.82
C TYR A 189 -9.94 4.93 4.74
N GLN A 190 -10.26 4.55 3.49
CA GLN A 190 -10.37 5.50 2.39
C GLN A 190 -11.52 6.50 2.61
N ASN A 191 -12.68 6.01 3.06
CA ASN A 191 -13.86 6.83 3.36
C ASN A 191 -13.62 7.78 4.54
N ASP A 192 -12.81 7.35 5.52
CA ASP A 192 -12.35 8.16 6.65
C ASP A 192 -11.24 9.17 6.27
N LYS A 193 -10.85 9.24 4.99
CA LYS A 193 -9.73 10.06 4.49
C LYS A 193 -8.37 9.70 5.12
N LYS A 194 -8.24 8.50 5.71
CA LYS A 194 -6.99 7.94 6.23
C LYS A 194 -6.20 7.30 5.09
N ILE A 195 -5.74 8.13 4.16
CA ILE A 195 -5.21 7.72 2.85
C ILE A 195 -4.05 6.71 2.98
N SER A 196 -3.07 6.97 3.84
CA SER A 196 -1.92 6.08 4.02
C SER A 196 -2.33 4.68 4.52
N LEU A 197 -3.29 4.61 5.45
CA LEU A 197 -3.82 3.34 5.95
C LEU A 197 -4.65 2.60 4.90
N ALA A 198 -5.38 3.33 4.06
CA ALA A 198 -6.14 2.76 2.96
C ALA A 198 -5.20 2.11 1.93
N ILE A 199 -4.18 2.84 1.47
CA ILE A 199 -3.16 2.31 0.53
C ILE A 199 -2.49 1.07 1.12
N ALA A 200 -2.01 1.14 2.37
CA ALA A 200 -1.37 0.00 3.02
C ALA A 200 -2.31 -1.21 3.13
N SER A 201 -3.61 -0.99 3.34
CA SER A 201 -4.60 -2.06 3.44
C SER A 201 -4.96 -2.67 2.08
N TYR A 202 -5.02 -1.87 1.01
CA TYR A 202 -5.16 -2.39 -0.35
C TYR A 202 -3.91 -3.16 -0.79
N GLN A 203 -2.71 -2.66 -0.48
CA GLN A 203 -1.46 -3.33 -0.80
C GLN A 203 -1.39 -4.71 -0.13
N LYS A 204 -1.74 -4.80 1.16
CA LYS A 204 -1.85 -6.09 1.86
C LYS A 204 -2.77 -7.09 1.17
N LEU A 205 -3.84 -6.63 0.53
CA LEU A 205 -4.74 -7.51 -0.24
C LEU A 205 -4.04 -8.03 -1.49
N VAL A 206 -3.38 -7.16 -2.24
CA VAL A 206 -2.64 -7.50 -3.45
C VAL A 206 -1.51 -8.48 -3.13
N ASP A 207 -0.75 -8.22 -2.07
CA ASP A 207 0.40 -9.03 -1.67
C ASP A 207 -0.03 -10.43 -1.19
N LYS A 208 -1.07 -10.50 -0.35
CA LYS A 208 -1.49 -11.76 0.28
C LYS A 208 -2.44 -12.59 -0.58
N TYR A 209 -3.22 -11.95 -1.46
CA TYR A 209 -4.26 -12.60 -2.24
C TYR A 209 -4.19 -12.23 -3.73
N PRO A 210 -3.02 -12.30 -4.41
CA PRO A 210 -2.85 -11.76 -5.77
C PRO A 210 -3.85 -12.32 -6.79
N ASN A 211 -4.27 -13.57 -6.64
CA ASN A 211 -5.21 -14.24 -7.57
C ASN A 211 -6.70 -13.98 -7.25
N HIS A 212 -7.01 -13.24 -6.18
CA HIS A 212 -8.40 -12.97 -5.82
C HIS A 212 -9.01 -11.88 -6.73
N LYS A 213 -10.30 -11.99 -7.03
CA LYS A 213 -11.01 -11.05 -7.93
C LYS A 213 -10.90 -9.57 -7.53
N LEU A 214 -10.80 -9.30 -6.22
CA LEU A 214 -10.66 -7.95 -5.68
C LEU A 214 -9.23 -7.38 -5.75
N SER A 215 -8.23 -8.18 -6.13
CA SER A 215 -6.84 -7.72 -6.13
C SER A 215 -6.57 -6.73 -7.26
N SER A 216 -7.19 -6.96 -8.43
CA SER A 216 -7.22 -5.96 -9.51
C SER A 216 -7.91 -4.66 -9.10
N GLU A 217 -8.99 -4.74 -8.33
CA GLU A 217 -9.68 -3.57 -7.78
C GLU A 217 -8.79 -2.83 -6.77
N ALA A 218 -8.17 -3.55 -5.84
CA ALA A 218 -7.32 -2.98 -4.80
C ALA A 218 -6.09 -2.27 -5.40
N GLN A 219 -5.40 -2.92 -6.35
CA GLN A 219 -4.26 -2.30 -7.04
C GLN A 219 -4.69 -1.02 -7.77
N TYR A 220 -5.85 -1.05 -8.43
CA TYR A 220 -6.39 0.13 -9.09
C TYR A 220 -6.76 1.24 -8.11
N ARG A 221 -7.34 0.91 -6.94
CA ARG A 221 -7.63 1.88 -5.88
C ARG A 221 -6.38 2.59 -5.38
N ILE A 222 -5.24 1.92 -5.28
CA ILE A 222 -3.95 2.53 -4.91
C ILE A 222 -3.56 3.62 -5.91
N GLY A 223 -3.58 3.31 -7.21
CA GLY A 223 -3.30 4.30 -8.25
C GLY A 223 -4.34 5.41 -8.33
N ASP A 224 -5.62 5.09 -8.16
CA ASP A 224 -6.72 6.06 -8.26
C ASP A 224 -6.67 7.10 -7.12
N ILE A 225 -6.28 6.67 -5.92
CA ILE A 225 -6.02 7.57 -4.79
C ILE A 225 -4.91 8.57 -5.16
N ALA A 226 -3.78 8.10 -5.68
CA ALA A 226 -2.67 8.95 -6.09
C ALA A 226 -3.07 9.94 -7.19
N ARG A 227 -3.78 9.44 -8.21
CA ARG A 227 -4.32 10.25 -9.31
C ARG A 227 -5.27 11.34 -8.83
N LYS A 228 -6.14 11.03 -7.87
CA LYS A 228 -7.04 12.03 -7.26
C LYS A 228 -6.27 13.14 -6.56
N GLN A 229 -5.17 12.85 -5.88
CA GLN A 229 -4.35 13.89 -5.26
C GLN A 229 -3.69 14.83 -6.30
N ILE A 230 -3.21 14.29 -7.41
CA ILE A 230 -2.69 15.09 -8.54
C ILE A 230 -3.77 16.04 -9.08
N ASN A 231 -5.00 15.55 -9.22
CA ASN A 231 -6.13 16.38 -9.69
C ASN A 231 -6.52 17.46 -8.69
N LEU A 232 -6.28 17.24 -7.39
CA LEU A 232 -6.52 18.22 -6.31
C LEU A 232 -5.40 19.24 -6.16
N GLY A 233 -4.28 19.11 -6.89
CA GLY A 233 -3.20 20.10 -6.90
C GLY A 233 -1.82 19.56 -6.52
N SER A 234 -1.71 18.32 -6.04
CA SER A 234 -0.42 17.68 -5.71
C SER A 234 0.33 17.21 -6.96
N ARG A 235 0.67 18.16 -7.85
CA ARG A 235 1.23 17.91 -9.20
C ARG A 235 2.76 17.90 -9.25
N ASP A 236 3.45 17.63 -8.15
CA ASP A 236 4.89 17.44 -8.24
C ASP A 236 5.24 16.20 -9.09
N SER A 237 6.44 16.21 -9.65
CA SER A 237 6.89 15.14 -10.56
C SER A 237 6.93 13.76 -9.87
N ALA A 238 7.17 13.72 -8.55
CA ALA A 238 7.24 12.47 -7.80
C ALA A 238 5.86 11.83 -7.64
N ASN A 239 4.84 12.62 -7.30
CA ASN A 239 3.46 12.18 -7.19
C ASN A 239 2.89 11.71 -8.52
N ILE A 240 3.18 12.43 -9.62
CA ILE A 240 2.80 12.01 -10.98
C ILE A 240 3.47 10.68 -11.34
N THR A 241 4.77 10.54 -11.05
CA THR A 241 5.51 9.30 -11.33
C THR A 241 4.95 8.14 -10.51
N TYR A 242 4.68 8.34 -9.22
CA TYR A 242 4.06 7.33 -8.36
C TYR A 242 2.69 6.89 -8.89
N ALA A 243 1.81 7.83 -9.26
CA ALA A 243 0.50 7.50 -9.81
C ALA A 243 0.58 6.75 -11.14
N LYS A 244 1.56 7.10 -12.01
CA LYS A 244 1.79 6.38 -13.26
C LYS A 244 2.24 4.95 -13.01
N ASN A 245 3.26 4.76 -12.18
CA ASN A 245 3.78 3.43 -11.84
C ASN A 245 2.66 2.56 -11.24
N ALA A 246 1.86 3.12 -10.33
CA ALA A 246 0.74 2.39 -9.75
C ALA A 246 -0.32 1.97 -10.79
N MET A 247 -0.56 2.77 -11.83
CA MET A 247 -1.44 2.39 -12.95
C MET A 247 -0.81 1.35 -13.87
N GLU A 248 0.50 1.46 -14.12
CA GLU A 248 1.28 0.47 -14.88
C GLU A 248 1.26 -0.89 -14.18
N ASP A 249 1.39 -0.92 -12.85
CA ASP A 249 1.28 -2.14 -12.05
C ASP A 249 -0.07 -2.85 -12.25
N VAL A 250 -1.18 -2.10 -12.34
CA VAL A 250 -2.50 -2.69 -12.64
C VAL A 250 -2.51 -3.34 -14.03
N ILE A 251 -1.92 -2.66 -15.01
CA ILE A 251 -1.90 -3.12 -16.40
C ILE A 251 -1.06 -4.38 -16.54
N VAL A 252 0.11 -4.41 -15.89
CA VAL A 252 1.04 -5.54 -15.95
C VAL A 252 0.52 -6.73 -15.14
N ALA A 253 0.10 -6.51 -13.89
CA ALA A 253 -0.31 -7.61 -13.02
C ALA A 253 -1.70 -8.16 -13.36
N TYR A 254 -2.60 -7.34 -13.94
CA TYR A 254 -4.00 -7.69 -14.16
C TYR A 254 -4.49 -7.33 -15.57
N GLU A 255 -3.69 -7.61 -16.61
CA GLU A 255 -3.92 -7.18 -17.99
C GLU A 255 -5.34 -7.45 -18.52
N ASN A 256 -5.92 -8.60 -18.16
CA ASN A 256 -7.25 -9.03 -18.62
C ASN A 256 -8.41 -8.49 -17.77
N SER A 257 -8.14 -7.73 -16.71
CA SER A 257 -9.17 -7.17 -15.84
C SER A 257 -9.83 -5.92 -16.45
N PRO A 258 -11.09 -5.61 -16.11
CA PRO A 258 -11.69 -4.31 -16.45
C PRO A 258 -10.86 -3.12 -15.95
N ARG A 259 -10.19 -3.28 -14.80
CA ARG A 259 -9.34 -2.24 -14.21
C ARG A 259 -8.07 -1.96 -14.99
N ALA A 260 -7.50 -2.92 -15.72
CA ALA A 260 -6.40 -2.63 -16.63
C ALA A 260 -6.81 -1.69 -17.77
N LYS A 261 -8.05 -1.79 -18.28
CA LYS A 261 -8.56 -0.86 -19.30
C LYS A 261 -8.72 0.55 -18.73
N GLU A 262 -9.28 0.68 -17.53
CA GLU A 262 -9.40 1.96 -16.84
C GLU A 262 -8.03 2.56 -16.50
N ALA A 263 -7.08 1.73 -16.05
CA ALA A 263 -5.71 2.13 -15.76
C ALA A 263 -4.99 2.65 -17.02
N LYS A 264 -5.19 2.05 -18.20
CA LYS A 264 -4.66 2.56 -19.48
C LYS A 264 -5.17 3.98 -19.79
N ILE A 265 -6.45 4.23 -19.53
CA ILE A 265 -7.06 5.56 -19.72
C ILE A 265 -6.48 6.56 -18.73
N ALA A 266 -6.42 6.19 -17.44
CA ALA A 266 -5.83 7.01 -16.39
C ALA A 266 -4.35 7.34 -16.67
N LEU A 267 -3.57 6.36 -17.14
CA LEU A 267 -2.17 6.53 -17.51
C LEU A 267 -2.00 7.54 -18.65
N LYS A 268 -2.87 7.50 -19.67
CA LYS A 268 -2.88 8.51 -20.75
C LYS A 268 -3.14 9.92 -20.21
N GLN A 269 -4.07 10.07 -19.26
CA GLN A 269 -4.34 11.36 -18.61
C GLN A 269 -3.12 11.84 -17.80
N LEU A 270 -2.50 10.97 -17.01
CA LEU A 270 -1.30 11.29 -16.24
C LEU A 270 -0.12 11.69 -17.14
N ASN A 271 0.08 11.01 -18.28
CA ASN A 271 1.09 11.36 -19.28
C ASN A 271 0.83 12.75 -19.91
N SER A 272 -0.44 13.12 -20.09
CA SER A 272 -0.82 14.47 -20.54
C SER A 272 -0.44 15.52 -19.50
N ILE A 273 -0.79 15.29 -18.23
CA ILE A 273 -0.46 16.19 -17.11
C ILE A 273 1.06 16.38 -17.00
N GLN A 274 1.82 15.27 -17.05
CA GLN A 274 3.28 15.31 -17.01
C GLN A 274 3.86 16.10 -18.20
N GLY A 275 3.31 15.89 -19.41
CA GLY A 275 3.71 16.63 -20.60
C GLY A 275 3.54 18.14 -20.44
N THR A 276 2.39 18.57 -19.93
CA THR A 276 2.11 19.99 -19.65
C THR A 276 3.11 20.57 -18.65
N GLN A 277 3.38 19.88 -17.54
CA GLN A 277 4.35 20.33 -16.53
C GLN A 277 5.77 20.46 -17.11
N LEU A 278 6.19 19.50 -17.94
CA LEU A 278 7.49 19.55 -18.61
C LEU A 278 7.56 20.74 -19.58
N TYR A 279 6.48 21.02 -20.31
CA TYR A 279 6.41 22.18 -21.20
C TYR A 279 6.50 23.50 -20.43
N GLU A 280 5.76 23.63 -19.32
CA GLU A 280 5.81 24.80 -18.43
C GLU A 280 7.21 25.00 -17.83
N THR A 281 7.88 23.91 -17.46
CA THR A 281 9.27 23.94 -17.00
C THR A 281 10.21 24.44 -18.11
N GLY A 282 9.98 24.00 -19.36
CA GLY A 282 10.70 24.51 -20.53
C GLY A 282 10.53 26.03 -20.70
N LEU A 283 9.30 26.53 -20.56
CA LEU A 283 9.01 27.98 -20.61
C LEU A 283 9.74 28.74 -19.50
N PHE A 284 9.82 28.19 -18.30
CA PHE A 284 10.53 28.79 -17.17
C PHE A 284 12.05 28.94 -17.44
N TYR A 285 12.68 27.91 -18.00
CA TYR A 285 14.11 27.97 -18.37
C TYR A 285 14.35 28.89 -19.58
N GLU A 286 13.43 28.91 -20.55
CA GLU A 286 13.50 29.83 -21.69
C GLU A 286 13.45 31.28 -21.23
N LYS A 287 12.55 31.62 -20.30
CA LYS A 287 12.46 32.97 -19.69
C LYS A 287 13.75 33.40 -18.98
N GLN A 288 14.50 32.45 -18.43
CA GLN A 288 15.81 32.69 -17.78
C GLN A 288 16.99 32.68 -18.76
N ASN A 289 16.73 32.63 -20.08
CA ASN A 289 17.73 32.53 -21.12
C ASN A 289 18.61 31.26 -21.05
N GLN A 290 18.14 30.22 -20.34
CA GLN A 290 18.81 28.92 -20.25
C GLN A 290 18.33 27.99 -21.37
N LEU A 291 18.68 28.33 -22.62
CA LEU A 291 18.08 27.71 -23.82
C LEU A 291 18.33 26.20 -23.94
N ARG A 292 19.51 25.71 -23.55
CA ARG A 292 19.83 24.27 -23.57
C ARG A 292 18.89 23.48 -22.65
N SER A 293 18.70 23.96 -21.42
CA SER A 293 17.78 23.35 -20.45
C SER A 293 16.35 23.38 -20.99
N ALA A 294 15.90 24.53 -21.53
CA ALA A 294 14.57 24.66 -22.12
C ALA A 294 14.30 23.63 -23.22
N VAL A 295 15.25 23.44 -24.16
CA VAL A 295 15.14 22.43 -25.22
C VAL A 295 14.98 21.02 -24.67
N ILE A 296 15.77 20.63 -23.65
CA ILE A 296 15.66 19.30 -23.02
C ILE A 296 14.25 19.07 -22.46
N TYR A 297 13.67 20.07 -21.79
CA TYR A 297 12.31 19.96 -21.25
C TYR A 297 11.26 19.92 -22.35
N TYR A 298 11.40 20.71 -23.41
CA TYR A 298 10.50 20.64 -24.57
C TYR A 298 10.59 19.29 -25.30
N GLU A 299 11.77 18.71 -25.46
CA GLU A 299 11.93 17.38 -26.06
C GLU A 299 11.22 16.30 -25.24
N LYS A 300 11.31 16.38 -23.91
CA LYS A 300 10.56 15.50 -23.01
C LYS A 300 9.06 15.73 -23.13
N ALA A 301 8.61 16.99 -23.16
CA ALA A 301 7.20 17.34 -23.33
C ALA A 301 6.63 16.87 -24.68
N ALA A 302 7.42 16.93 -25.75
CA ALA A 302 7.02 16.49 -27.10
C ALA A 302 6.72 14.98 -27.20
N LYS A 303 7.17 14.17 -26.24
CA LYS A 303 6.85 12.73 -26.17
C LYS A 303 5.45 12.45 -25.60
N THR A 304 4.74 13.46 -25.10
CA THR A 304 3.40 13.27 -24.53
C THR A 304 2.37 12.86 -25.58
N SER A 305 1.32 12.15 -25.15
CA SER A 305 0.16 11.82 -25.98
C SER A 305 -0.81 12.99 -26.19
N ASN A 306 -0.58 14.13 -25.53
CA ASN A 306 -1.36 15.34 -25.73
C ASN A 306 -0.88 16.09 -26.98
N ASN A 307 -1.69 16.07 -28.04
CA ASN A 307 -1.34 16.68 -29.32
C ASN A 307 -1.00 18.17 -29.19
N THR A 308 -1.76 18.94 -28.39
CA THR A 308 -1.54 20.39 -28.27
C THR A 308 -0.20 20.70 -27.63
N ILE A 309 0.12 20.03 -26.52
CA ILE A 309 1.41 20.20 -25.84
C ILE A 309 2.56 19.72 -26.72
N ARG A 310 2.39 18.61 -27.44
CA ARG A 310 3.40 18.12 -28.37
C ARG A 310 3.69 19.10 -29.49
N GLU A 311 2.66 19.70 -30.09
CA GLU A 311 2.80 20.72 -31.14
C GLU A 311 3.48 21.99 -30.61
N LEU A 312 3.05 22.48 -29.44
CA LEU A 312 3.66 23.66 -28.81
C LEU A 312 5.14 23.43 -28.47
N ALA A 313 5.48 22.27 -27.90
CA ALA A 313 6.85 21.91 -27.56
C ALA A 313 7.74 21.80 -28.80
N THR A 314 7.26 21.12 -29.86
CA THR A 314 8.02 20.98 -31.12
C THR A 314 8.22 22.32 -31.83
N GLN A 315 7.23 23.21 -31.82
CA GLN A 315 7.38 24.57 -32.33
C GLN A 315 8.47 25.34 -31.57
N ARG A 316 8.46 25.27 -30.22
CA ARG A 316 9.48 25.92 -29.39
C ARG A 316 10.88 25.40 -29.67
N ILE A 317 11.07 24.08 -29.78
CA ILE A 317 12.37 23.47 -30.14
C ILE A 317 12.89 24.05 -31.47
N ASN A 318 12.03 24.14 -32.49
CA ASN A 318 12.39 24.67 -33.81
C ASN A 318 12.74 26.17 -33.79
N ILE A 319 12.12 26.95 -32.90
CA ILE A 319 12.45 28.36 -32.72
C ILE A 319 13.82 28.49 -32.06
N LEU A 320 14.05 27.76 -30.97
CA LEU A 320 15.31 27.82 -30.21
C LEU A 320 16.51 27.31 -31.03
N SER A 321 16.32 26.29 -31.88
CA SER A 321 17.39 25.80 -32.76
C SER A 321 17.83 26.85 -33.78
N LYS A 322 16.88 27.62 -34.35
CA LYS A 322 17.19 28.75 -35.26
C LYS A 322 17.92 29.91 -34.57
N ILE A 323 17.60 30.17 -33.30
CA ILE A 323 18.31 31.18 -32.51
C ILE A 323 19.78 30.75 -32.28
N SER A 324 20.01 29.47 -32.00
CA SER A 324 21.37 28.93 -31.85
C SER A 324 22.19 28.97 -33.15
N THR A 325 21.58 28.75 -34.31
CA THR A 325 22.28 28.78 -35.61
C THR A 325 22.57 30.20 -36.09
N SER A 326 21.68 31.16 -35.83
CA SER A 326 21.91 32.58 -36.16
C SER A 326 22.95 33.26 -35.25
N ALA A 327 23.10 32.80 -34.00
CA ALA A 327 24.15 33.27 -33.09
C ALA A 327 25.55 32.71 -33.41
N SER A 328 25.66 31.64 -34.20
CA SER A 328 26.92 30.98 -34.56
C SER A 328 27.47 31.36 -35.95
N THR A 329 26.75 32.18 -36.73
CA THR A 329 27.31 32.86 -37.91
C THR A 329 28.15 34.07 -37.47
N PRO A 330 29.48 34.08 -37.63
CA PRO A 330 30.27 35.27 -37.40
C PRO A 330 29.91 36.30 -38.48
N LYS A 331 29.55 37.52 -38.07
CA LYS A 331 29.61 38.67 -38.97
C LYS A 331 31.06 38.85 -39.42
N SER A 332 31.40 38.30 -40.58
CA SER A 332 32.62 38.62 -41.31
C SER A 332 32.51 40.07 -41.77
N ASN A 333 33.04 40.99 -40.97
CA ASN A 333 33.52 42.28 -41.45
C ASN A 333 35.03 42.36 -41.26
N THR A 334 35.65 42.70 -42.38
CA THR A 334 37.05 42.78 -42.74
C THR A 334 37.90 43.64 -41.79
N ALA A 335 39.07 43.15 -41.40
CA ALA A 335 40.26 43.97 -41.21
C ALA A 335 41.53 43.11 -41.27
N GLN A 336 42.30 43.31 -42.34
CA GLN A 336 43.68 42.85 -42.45
C GLN A 336 44.53 43.50 -41.35
N THR A 337 45.38 42.73 -40.68
CA THR A 337 46.76 43.18 -40.40
C THR A 337 47.69 42.04 -39.98
N THR A 338 48.74 41.89 -40.78
CA THR A 338 50.13 41.52 -40.43
C THR A 338 50.46 40.17 -39.78
N LYS A 339 51.15 39.36 -40.59
CA LYS A 339 52.11 38.33 -40.19
C LYS A 339 53.16 38.88 -39.22
N LYS A 340 53.44 38.16 -38.14
CA LYS A 340 54.76 38.09 -37.51
C LYS A 340 55.05 36.65 -37.08
N LYS A 341 56.22 36.16 -37.51
CA LYS A 341 56.75 34.80 -37.37
C LYS A 341 57.82 34.82 -36.25
N LEU A 342 57.81 33.84 -35.34
CA LEU A 342 58.97 33.27 -34.61
C LEU A 342 58.40 32.21 -33.63
N LYS A 343 58.52 30.90 -33.89
CA LYS A 343 59.66 29.95 -33.76
C LYS A 343 59.93 29.46 -32.33
N GLU A 344 59.86 28.12 -32.22
CA GLU A 344 60.63 27.21 -31.32
C GLU A 344 60.28 27.28 -29.81
N THR A 345 60.13 26.20 -29.04
CA THR A 345 60.77 24.86 -29.00
C THR A 345 59.80 23.85 -28.35
N SER A 346 59.58 22.67 -28.94
CA SER A 346 60.14 21.38 -28.48
C SER A 346 60.11 21.14 -26.96
N ASN A 347 59.23 20.25 -26.50
CA ASN A 347 59.76 18.99 -25.98
C ASN A 347 58.78 17.82 -26.13
N LYS A 348 59.36 16.69 -26.52
CA LYS A 348 58.75 15.45 -26.97
C LYS A 348 58.96 14.43 -25.85
N SER A 349 57.92 13.71 -25.45
CA SER A 349 58.10 12.30 -25.05
C SER A 349 56.88 11.49 -25.45
N GLN A 350 57.10 10.64 -26.46
CA GLN A 350 56.39 9.40 -26.78
C GLN A 350 56.58 8.42 -25.60
N ARG A 351 55.92 7.27 -25.39
CA ARG A 351 55.11 6.27 -26.13
C ARG A 351 54.59 5.33 -24.99
N SER A 352 53.56 4.49 -25.03
CA SER A 352 53.08 3.55 -26.06
C SER A 352 51.79 2.83 -25.60
N ASP A 353 50.81 2.77 -26.49
CA ASP A 353 49.99 1.64 -26.97
C ASP A 353 49.55 0.46 -26.05
N LYS A 354 48.21 0.28 -25.94
CA LYS A 354 47.40 -0.91 -26.34
C LYS A 354 45.91 -0.70 -25.96
N VAL A 355 45.01 -0.45 -26.91
CA VAL A 355 44.06 -1.33 -27.63
C VAL A 355 42.91 -1.96 -26.78
N ASP A 356 41.70 -1.45 -27.07
CA ASP A 356 40.31 -1.95 -27.03
C ASP A 356 39.81 -3.05 -26.06
N THR A 357 38.67 -2.77 -25.39
CA THR A 357 37.34 -3.37 -25.73
C THR A 357 36.18 -2.67 -24.99
N THR A 358 35.31 -2.00 -25.76
CA THR A 358 33.82 -1.92 -25.69
C THR A 358 33.06 -2.02 -24.35
N THR A 359 32.40 -0.92 -23.93
CA THR A 359 30.98 -0.80 -23.53
C THR A 359 30.65 0.72 -23.44
N PRO A 360 29.61 1.28 -24.09
CA PRO A 360 29.28 2.69 -23.92
C PRO A 360 28.56 2.88 -22.58
N ALA A 361 29.19 3.63 -21.68
CA ALA A 361 28.53 4.17 -20.49
C ALA A 361 27.41 5.12 -20.94
N ILE A 362 26.20 4.84 -20.49
CA ILE A 362 25.12 5.84 -20.46
C ILE A 362 25.57 6.87 -19.42
N GLU A 363 26.01 8.05 -19.86
CA GLU A 363 26.21 9.18 -18.96
C GLU A 363 24.86 9.54 -18.34
N ASP A 364 24.68 9.20 -17.06
CA ASP A 364 23.64 9.79 -16.24
C ASP A 364 23.90 11.30 -16.19
N GLY A 365 23.09 12.05 -16.93
CA GLY A 365 23.08 13.51 -16.89
C GLY A 365 22.79 14.03 -15.47
N PRO A 366 23.13 15.29 -15.18
CA PRO A 366 23.08 15.83 -13.82
C PRO A 366 21.68 15.73 -13.21
N LEU A 367 21.62 15.36 -11.93
CA LEU A 367 20.43 15.48 -11.08
C LEU A 367 20.04 16.95 -10.98
N ILE A 368 19.03 17.36 -11.74
CA ILE A 368 18.49 18.73 -11.72
C ILE A 368 17.23 18.73 -10.84
N SER A 369 17.32 19.39 -9.69
CA SER A 369 16.22 19.56 -8.75
C SER A 369 15.07 20.37 -9.39
N PRO A 370 13.80 19.98 -9.17
CA PRO A 370 12.67 20.78 -9.60
C PRO A 370 12.66 22.14 -8.87
N PRO A 371 12.08 23.19 -9.49
CA PRO A 371 11.97 24.50 -8.86
C PRO A 371 11.13 24.45 -7.58
N PRO A 372 11.42 25.32 -6.59
CA PRO A 372 10.61 25.42 -5.37
C PRO A 372 9.17 25.86 -5.70
N PRO A 373 8.16 25.40 -4.93
CA PRO A 373 6.77 25.82 -5.13
C PRO A 373 6.62 27.32 -4.94
N GLU A 374 5.77 27.96 -5.76
CA GLU A 374 5.43 29.38 -5.62
C GLU A 374 4.84 29.64 -4.22
N GLU A 375 5.41 30.60 -3.48
CA GLU A 375 4.82 31.09 -2.23
C GLU A 375 3.48 31.77 -2.54
N SER A 376 2.42 31.27 -1.91
CA SER A 376 1.03 31.71 -2.08
C SER A 376 0.72 33.04 -1.38
#